data_AF-T1ADG1-F1
#
_entry.id   AF-T1ADG1-F1
#
_cell.length_a   1.000
_cell.length_b   1.000
_cell.length_c   1.000
_cell.angle_alpha   90.00
_cell.angle_beta   90.00
_cell.angle_gamma   90.00
#
_symmetry.space_group_name_H-M   'P 1'
#
loop_
_entity.id
_entity.type
_entity.pdbx_description
1 polymer ?
#
loop_
_entity_poly.entity_id
_entity_poly.type
_entity_poly.pdbx_seq_one_letter_code
_entity_poly.pdbx_strand_id
1 'polypeptide(L)'
;MAMSDFSLHRGSAPLLVSLPHNGIELPSAIAATLTPAALRVPDTDWHMAHLYGFAVELGASVLVPRWSRYVIDLNRAPDGAAL
;
A
#
# COMPACT_ATOMS: atom_id res chain seq x y z
N MET A 1 21.02 5.12 -4.49
CA MET A 1 20.36 3.80 -4.57
C MET A 1 18.88 4.07 -4.74
N ALA A 2 18.23 3.51 -5.77
CA ALA A 2 16.80 3.69 -5.94
C ALA A 2 16.08 3.00 -4.76
N MET A 3 15.21 3.73 -4.06
CA MET A 3 14.38 3.14 -3.01
C MET A 3 13.29 2.28 -3.66
N SER A 4 13.07 1.07 -3.14
CA SER A 4 12.08 0.11 -3.65
C SER A 4 10.66 0.71 -3.70
N ASP A 5 9.85 0.32 -4.67
CA ASP A 5 8.43 0.73 -4.80
C ASP A 5 7.51 -0.01 -3.82
N PHE A 6 8.01 -1.03 -3.12
CA PHE A 6 7.30 -1.80 -2.13
C PHE A 6 8.24 -2.37 -1.06
N SER A 7 7.67 -2.77 0.08
CA SER A 7 8.31 -3.61 1.07
C SER A 7 7.66 -5.00 1.09
N LEU A 8 8.49 -6.04 1.24
CA LEU A 8 8.05 -7.43 1.34
C LEU A 8 8.68 -8.05 2.57
N HIS A 9 7.87 -8.33 3.59
CA HIS A 9 8.21 -9.26 4.64
C HIS A 9 8.00 -10.68 4.11
N ARG A 10 9.07 -11.50 4.08
CA ARG A 10 9.00 -12.90 3.65
C ARG A 10 8.84 -13.80 4.86
N GLY A 11 7.66 -14.39 4.99
CA GLY A 11 7.36 -15.41 5.99
C GLY A 11 7.67 -16.83 5.50
N SER A 12 7.31 -17.82 6.30
CA SER A 12 7.53 -19.25 6.02
C SER A 12 6.24 -20.05 5.77
N ALA A 13 5.07 -19.49 6.07
CA ALA A 13 3.78 -20.10 5.81
C ALA A 13 3.34 -19.87 4.34
N PRO A 14 2.50 -20.75 3.76
CA PRO A 14 1.97 -20.58 2.40
C PRO A 14 0.82 -19.56 2.37
N LEU A 15 1.00 -18.40 3.01
CA LEU A 15 0.03 -17.31 3.09
C LEU A 15 0.72 -15.99 2.74
N LEU A 16 0.14 -15.25 1.80
CA LEU A 16 0.52 -13.89 1.46
C LEU A 16 -0.62 -12.94 1.81
N VAL A 17 -0.34 -11.95 2.65
CA VAL A 17 -1.24 -10.83 2.93
C VAL A 17 -0.76 -9.63 2.13
N SER A 18 -1.58 -9.19 1.18
CA SER A 18 -1.34 -7.97 0.40
C SER A 18 -2.12 -6.81 1.02
N LEU A 19 -1.44 -5.70 1.30
CA LEU A 19 -2.04 -4.48 1.86
C LEU A 19 -1.93 -3.34 0.83
N PRO A 20 -2.73 -3.38 -0.26
CA PRO A 20 -2.51 -2.55 -1.45
C PRO A 20 -2.74 -1.04 -1.23
N HIS A 21 -3.38 -0.64 -0.13
CA HIS A 21 -3.72 0.75 0.17
C HIS A 21 -2.96 1.31 1.39
N ASN A 22 -1.93 0.61 1.89
CA ASN A 22 -1.13 1.05 3.03
C ASN A 22 0.06 1.96 2.66
N GLY A 23 0.35 2.13 1.36
CA GLY A 23 1.33 3.12 0.90
C GLY A 23 0.83 4.55 1.13
N ILE A 24 1.77 5.45 1.43
CA ILE A 24 1.45 6.85 1.78
C ILE A 24 2.26 7.87 0.98
N GLU A 25 3.34 7.44 0.32
CA GLU A 25 4.20 8.39 -0.37
C GLU A 25 3.53 8.90 -1.65
N LEU A 26 3.80 10.17 -1.96
CA LEU A 26 3.34 10.86 -3.15
C LEU A 26 4.55 11.46 -3.87
N PRO A 27 4.77 11.14 -5.16
CA PRO A 27 5.74 11.85 -5.98
C PRO A 27 5.43 13.35 -6.00
N SER A 28 6.46 14.21 -6.01
CA SER A 28 6.30 15.67 -5.93
C SER A 28 5.38 16.23 -7.02
N ALA A 29 5.48 15.71 -8.24
CA ALA A 29 4.64 16.12 -9.36
C ALA A 29 3.14 15.82 -9.14
N ILE A 30 2.82 14.73 -8.44
CA ILE A 30 1.43 14.37 -8.09
C ILE A 30 0.99 15.18 -6.88
N ALA A 31 1.83 15.30 -5.85
CA ALA A 31 1.51 16.09 -4.66
C ALA A 31 1.18 17.56 -5.00
N ALA A 32 1.85 18.14 -6.00
CA ALA A 32 1.61 19.51 -6.45
C ALA A 32 0.21 19.74 -7.07
N THR A 33 -0.51 18.69 -7.49
CA THR A 33 -1.86 18.79 -8.07
C THR A 33 -2.97 18.52 -7.06
N LEU A 34 -2.62 18.08 -5.84
CA LEU A 34 -3.56 17.69 -4.82
C LEU A 34 -3.99 18.86 -3.94
N THR A 35 -5.22 18.78 -3.43
CA THR A 35 -5.70 19.73 -2.41
C THR A 35 -4.97 19.51 -1.08
N PRO A 36 -4.94 20.51 -0.18
CA PRO A 36 -4.39 20.33 1.16
C PRO A 36 -5.01 19.18 1.96
N ALA A 37 -6.27 18.83 1.67
CA ALA A 37 -6.93 17.68 2.28
C ALA A 37 -6.39 16.35 1.74
N ALA A 38 -6.22 16.25 0.42
CA ALA A 38 -5.72 15.05 -0.24
C ALA A 38 -4.22 14.79 0.05
N LEU A 39 -3.42 15.82 0.35
CA LEU A 39 -2.03 15.65 0.81
C LEU A 39 -1.90 14.79 2.08
N ARG A 40 -2.97 14.66 2.87
CA ARG A 40 -3.00 13.79 4.06
C ARG A 40 -3.33 12.33 3.74
N VAL A 41 -3.54 11.99 2.47
CA VAL A 41 -3.93 10.65 1.99
C VAL A 41 -5.01 9.98 2.87
N PRO A 42 -6.17 10.65 3.08
CA PRO A 42 -7.21 10.13 3.98
C PRO A 42 -7.78 8.77 3.56
N ASP A 43 -7.70 8.42 2.27
CA ASP A 43 -8.17 7.13 1.73
C ASP A 43 -7.15 5.99 1.85
N THR A 44 -6.04 6.21 2.58
CA THR A 44 -5.10 5.16 3.00
C THR A 44 -5.75 4.26 4.05
N ASP A 45 -5.45 2.97 3.95
CA ASP A 45 -5.88 1.94 4.90
C ASP A 45 -5.01 1.97 6.18
N TRP A 46 -5.04 3.09 6.91
CA TRP A 46 -4.12 3.45 7.99
C TRP A 46 -3.95 2.39 9.08
N HIS A 47 -5.00 1.62 9.35
CA HIS A 47 -5.00 0.65 10.45
C HIS A 47 -4.85 -0.80 10.00
N MET A 48 -4.85 -1.08 8.69
CA MET A 48 -4.84 -2.47 8.19
C MET A 48 -3.54 -3.20 8.51
N ALA A 49 -2.39 -2.53 8.41
CA ALA A 49 -1.10 -3.12 8.81
C ALA A 49 -1.06 -3.48 10.30
N HIS A 50 -1.67 -2.66 11.17
CA HIS A 50 -1.78 -2.97 12.59
C HIS A 50 -2.75 -4.12 12.83
N LEU A 51 -3.93 -4.09 12.20
CA LEU A 51 -4.95 -5.14 12.29
C LEU A 51 -4.39 -6.51 11.88
N TYR A 52 -3.56 -6.56 10.84
CA TYR A 52 -2.92 -7.79 10.35
C TYR A 52 -1.54 -8.07 10.97
N GLY A 53 -1.11 -7.35 12.01
CA GLY A 53 0.19 -7.57 12.65
C GLY A 53 0.39 -9.02 13.10
N PHE A 54 -0.68 -9.67 13.57
CA PHE A 54 -0.66 -11.09 13.97
C PHE A 54 -0.28 -12.04 12.81
N ALA A 55 -0.53 -11.66 11.55
CA ALA A 55 -0.26 -12.52 10.40
C ALA A 55 1.24 -12.77 10.23
N VAL A 56 2.07 -11.78 10.56
CA VAL A 56 3.53 -11.92 10.58
C VAL A 56 3.95 -12.96 11.63
N GLU A 57 3.34 -12.91 12.82
CA GLU A 57 3.62 -13.87 13.90
C GLU A 57 3.20 -15.30 13.53
N LEU A 58 2.16 -15.45 12.70
CA LEU A 58 1.74 -16.73 12.12
C LEU A 58 2.62 -17.18 10.93
N GLY A 59 3.66 -16.43 10.59
CA GLY A 59 4.61 -16.76 9.53
C GLY A 59 4.14 -16.39 8.12
N ALA A 60 3.11 -15.55 7.96
CA ALA A 60 2.67 -15.08 6.65
C ALA A 60 3.69 -14.13 6.02
N SER A 61 3.77 -14.12 4.70
CA SER A 61 4.44 -13.03 3.98
C SER A 61 3.50 -11.82 3.90
N VAL A 62 4.05 -10.60 3.99
CA VAL A 62 3.28 -9.36 3.93
C VAL A 62 3.88 -8.42 2.89
N LEU A 63 3.05 -7.96 1.95
CA LEU A 63 3.42 -7.03 0.88
C LEU A 63 2.74 -5.68 1.10
N VAL A 64 3.53 -4.61 1.14
CA VAL A 64 3.05 -3.23 1.33
C VAL A 64 3.66 -2.33 0.26
N PRO A 65 2.86 -1.61 -0.55
CA PRO A 65 3.39 -0.66 -1.51
C PRO A 65 3.92 0.59 -0.81
N ARG A 66 4.87 1.27 -1.45
CA ARG A 66 5.41 2.55 -0.99
C ARG A 66 4.44 3.70 -1.28
N TRP A 67 3.89 3.71 -2.49
CA TRP A 67 3.09 4.79 -3.03
C TRP A 67 1.64 4.72 -2.57
N SER A 68 1.05 5.89 -2.32
CA SER A 68 -0.38 6.02 -2.07
C SER A 68 -1.20 5.57 -3.28
N ARG A 69 -2.41 5.05 -3.02
CA ARG A 69 -3.41 4.71 -4.06
C ARG A 69 -3.78 5.89 -4.97
N TYR A 70 -3.46 7.12 -4.58
CA TYR A 70 -3.62 8.31 -5.41
C TYR A 70 -2.64 8.36 -6.59
N VAL A 71 -1.52 7.64 -6.52
CA VAL A 71 -0.61 7.44 -7.66
C VAL A 71 -1.22 6.41 -8.61
N ILE A 72 -1.57 5.25 -8.07
CA ILE A 72 -2.27 4.18 -8.76
C ILE A 72 -2.95 3.28 -7.74
N ASP A 73 -4.20 2.92 -8.00
CA ASP A 73 -4.92 1.98 -7.15
C ASP A 73 -4.58 0.54 -7.56
N LEU A 74 -3.75 -0.13 -6.75
CA LEU A 74 -3.32 -1.52 -6.98
C LEU A 74 -4.43 -2.56 -6.77
N ASN A 75 -5.61 -2.15 -6.27
CA ASN A 75 -6.79 -3.00 -6.12
C ASN A 75 -7.85 -2.71 -7.22
N ARG A 76 -7.39 -2.22 -8.37
CA ARG A 76 -8.20 -2.01 -9.57
C ARG A 76 -7.54 -2.66 -10.77
N ALA A 77 -8.35 -3.24 -11.64
CA ALA A 77 -7.88 -3.69 -12.94
C ALA A 77 -7.44 -2.50 -13.80
N PRO A 78 -6.47 -2.67 -14.72
CA PRO A 78 -6.00 -1.58 -15.58
C PRO A 78 -7.09 -0.95 -16.47
N ASP A 79 -8.14 -1.70 -16.77
CA ASP A 79 -9.32 -1.25 -17.52
C ASP A 79 -10.40 -0.61 -16.63
N GLY A 80 -10.15 -0.48 -15.32
CA GLY A 80 -11.05 0.14 -14.36
C GLY A 80 -12.17 -0.77 -13.85
N ALA A 81 -12.19 -2.06 -14.21
CA ALA A 81 -13.13 -3.00 -13.63
C ALA A 81 -12.91 -3.13 -12.11
N ALA A 82 -14.02 -3.20 -11.37
CA ALA A 82 -13.96 -3.58 -9.96
C ALA A 82 -13.56 -5.06 -9.85
N LEU A 83 -12.59 -5.35 -8.99
CA LEU A 83 -12.14 -6.71 -8.64
C LEU A 83 -13.10 -7.36 -7.65
#